data_AF-A0AAT9LBS0-F1
#
_entry.id   AF-A0AAT9LBS0-F1
#
_cell.length_a   1.000
_cell.length_b   1.000
_cell.length_c   1.000
_cell.angle_alpha   90.00
_cell.angle_beta   90.00
_cell.angle_gamma   90.00
#
_symmetry.space_group_name_H-M   'P 1'
#
loop_
_entity.id
_entity.type
_entity.pdbx_description
1 polymer ?
#
loop_
_entity_poly.entity_id
_entity_poly.type
_entity_poly.pdbx_seq_one_letter_code
_entity_poly.pdbx_strand_id
1 'polypeptide(L)'
;MQYRLVSRTLEIITKMDSSPLTVKRSLDRRFLGNCRDFSVFLCSVLREQGIPARARCGFGTYFRPGGFEDHWVCEYWNGERWVIVDAQIHGFQRKTLRIHFDFLDMPRGLYEQEPRLRVPPEMIVSG
;
A
#
# COMPACT_ATOMS: atom_id res chain seq x y z
N MET A 1 -8.67 -4.09 -10.86
CA MET A 1 -10.02 -4.19 -10.27
C MET A 1 -9.92 -3.66 -8.84
N GLN A 2 -10.87 -2.82 -8.40
CA GLN A 2 -10.85 -2.21 -7.07
C GLN A 2 -12.09 -2.67 -6.30
N TYR A 3 -11.90 -3.15 -5.07
CA TYR A 3 -12.99 -3.64 -4.23
C TYR A 3 -13.25 -2.62 -3.13
N ARG A 4 -14.22 -1.74 -3.39
CA ARG A 4 -14.47 -0.49 -2.61
C ARG A 4 -14.59 -0.68 -1.10
N LEU A 5 -15.04 -1.85 -0.64
CA LEU A 5 -15.33 -2.15 0.77
C LEU A 5 -14.44 -3.27 1.31
N VAL A 6 -13.92 -3.10 2.53
CA VAL A 6 -13.14 -4.13 3.24
C VAL A 6 -13.99 -5.35 3.57
N SER A 7 -15.26 -5.16 3.94
CA SER A 7 -16.21 -6.26 4.14
C SER A 7 -16.33 -7.15 2.90
N ARG A 8 -16.36 -6.54 1.71
CA ARG A 8 -16.40 -7.30 0.44
C ARG A 8 -15.11 -8.06 0.20
N THR A 9 -13.96 -7.46 0.54
CA THR A 9 -12.66 -8.14 0.46
C THR A 9 -12.62 -9.35 1.39
N LEU A 10 -13.10 -9.21 2.63
CA LEU A 10 -13.21 -10.30 3.60
C LEU A 10 -14.15 -11.41 3.11
N GLU A 11 -15.33 -11.07 2.59
CA GLU A 11 -16.25 -12.07 2.00
C GLU A 11 -15.57 -12.90 0.91
N ILE A 12 -14.80 -12.25 0.02
CA ILE A 12 -14.09 -12.92 -1.08
C ILE A 12 -12.99 -13.83 -0.51
N ILE A 13 -12.14 -13.31 0.39
CA ILE A 13 -11.06 -14.09 1.02
C ILE A 13 -11.62 -15.33 1.70
N THR A 14 -12.66 -15.16 2.53
CA THR A 14 -13.27 -16.25 3.29
C THR A 14 -13.97 -17.27 2.39
N LYS A 15 -14.58 -16.83 1.28
CA LYS A 15 -15.17 -17.75 0.28
C LYS A 15 -14.13 -18.58 -0.47
N MET A 16 -12.95 -18.00 -0.74
CA MET A 16 -11.87 -18.72 -1.42
C MET A 16 -11.16 -19.72 -0.50
N ASP A 17 -11.01 -19.35 0.78
CA ASP A 17 -10.40 -20.16 1.84
C ASP A 17 -10.82 -19.61 3.22
N SER A 18 -11.59 -20.41 3.96
CA SER A 18 -12.17 -20.06 5.26
C SER A 18 -11.18 -20.15 6.44
N SER A 19 -9.92 -20.51 6.20
CA SER A 19 -8.88 -20.51 7.23
C SER A 19 -8.67 -19.11 7.83
N PRO A 20 -8.21 -18.99 9.09
CA PRO A 20 -7.95 -17.69 9.72
C PRO A 20 -7.06 -16.76 8.85
N LEU A 21 -7.28 -15.44 8.93
CA LEU A 21 -6.52 -14.46 8.15
C LEU A 21 -5.01 -14.49 8.43
N THR A 22 -4.60 -14.96 9.61
CA THR A 22 -3.21 -15.14 10.02
C THR A 22 -2.52 -16.34 9.36
N VAL A 23 -3.28 -17.23 8.73
CA VAL A 23 -2.74 -18.38 8.00
C VAL A 23 -2.35 -17.95 6.58
N LYS A 24 -1.10 -18.21 6.22
CA LYS A 24 -0.57 -17.91 4.89
C LYS A 24 -1.24 -18.78 3.83
N ARG A 25 -1.82 -18.14 2.81
CA ARG A 25 -2.46 -18.79 1.66
C ARG A 25 -1.50 -19.00 0.48
N SER A 26 -1.73 -20.05 -0.30
CA SER A 26 -1.08 -20.28 -1.60
C SER A 26 -1.43 -19.14 -2.58
N LEU A 27 -0.64 -18.97 -3.66
CA LEU A 27 -0.82 -17.83 -4.57
C LEU A 27 -2.19 -17.83 -5.26
N ASP A 28 -2.70 -19.01 -5.63
CA ASP A 28 -4.01 -19.21 -6.26
C ASP A 28 -5.20 -18.95 -5.32
N ARG A 29 -4.94 -18.79 -4.01
CA ARG A 29 -5.95 -18.53 -2.97
C ARG A 29 -5.80 -17.15 -2.34
N ARG A 30 -4.94 -16.29 -2.88
CA ARG A 30 -4.80 -14.91 -2.41
C ARG A 30 -5.80 -14.01 -3.10
N PHE A 31 -6.29 -13.04 -2.33
CA PHE A 31 -7.08 -11.96 -2.89
C PHE A 31 -6.26 -11.14 -3.88
N LEU A 32 -6.84 -10.90 -5.05
CA LEU A 32 -6.27 -10.05 -6.09
C LEU A 32 -6.90 -8.67 -5.97
N GLY A 33 -6.12 -7.71 -5.48
CA GLY A 33 -6.51 -6.30 -5.35
C GLY A 33 -5.40 -5.36 -5.82
N ASN A 34 -5.68 -4.05 -5.79
CA ASN A 34 -4.69 -3.01 -6.09
C ASN A 34 -4.10 -2.37 -4.82
N CYS A 35 -3.17 -1.43 -4.97
CA CYS A 35 -2.50 -0.69 -3.89
C CYS A 35 -3.49 -0.17 -2.83
N ARG A 36 -4.62 0.36 -3.29
CA ARG A 36 -5.66 0.89 -2.41
C ARG A 36 -6.36 -0.20 -1.62
N ASP A 37 -6.72 -1.32 -2.24
CA ASP A 37 -7.40 -2.41 -1.55
C ASP A 37 -6.52 -2.94 -0.39
N PHE A 38 -5.22 -3.18 -0.65
CA PHE A 38 -4.26 -3.59 0.38
C PHE A 38 -4.10 -2.54 1.49
N SER A 39 -3.95 -1.26 1.13
CA SER A 39 -3.75 -0.16 2.08
C SER A 39 -4.97 0.05 2.98
N VAL A 40 -6.17 0.02 2.41
CA VAL A 40 -7.41 0.17 3.18
C VAL A 40 -7.66 -1.06 4.04
N PHE A 41 -7.37 -2.26 3.55
CA PHE A 41 -7.49 -3.49 4.33
C PHE A 41 -6.60 -3.46 5.58
N LEU A 42 -5.31 -3.14 5.42
CA LEU A 42 -4.39 -3.01 6.55
C LEU A 42 -4.83 -1.91 7.52
N CYS A 43 -5.24 -0.75 6.99
CA CYS A 43 -5.74 0.36 7.80
C CYS A 43 -6.94 -0.06 8.66
N SER A 44 -7.85 -0.87 8.13
CA SER A 44 -9.00 -1.38 8.87
C SER A 44 -8.60 -2.37 9.95
N VAL A 45 -7.69 -3.31 9.66
CA VAL A 45 -7.19 -4.28 10.65
C VAL A 45 -6.51 -3.57 11.83
N LEU A 46 -5.65 -2.59 11.55
CA LEU A 46 -4.94 -1.85 12.59
C LEU A 46 -5.90 -1.05 13.49
N ARG A 47 -6.90 -0.40 12.89
CA ARG A 47 -7.93 0.34 13.65
C ARG A 47 -8.74 -0.57 14.55
N GLU A 48 -9.09 -1.76 14.06
CA GLU A 48 -9.77 -2.77 14.88
C GLU A 48 -8.93 -3.19 16.10
N GLN A 49 -7.60 -3.21 15.95
CA GLN A 49 -6.67 -3.47 17.04
C GLN A 49 -6.40 -2.25 17.94
N GLY A 50 -7.10 -1.14 17.74
CA GLY A 50 -6.90 0.09 18.51
C GLY A 50 -5.65 0.90 18.11
N ILE A 51 -4.99 0.53 17.00
CA ILE A 51 -3.82 1.24 16.50
C ILE A 51 -4.28 2.37 15.56
N PRO A 52 -3.93 3.64 15.83
CA PRO A 52 -4.25 4.73 14.91
C PRO A 52 -3.61 4.48 13.54
N ALA A 53 -4.43 4.39 12.50
CA ALA A 53 -3.99 4.16 11.13
C ALA A 53 -4.80 4.99 10.11
N ARG A 54 -4.22 5.26 8.95
CA ARG A 54 -4.84 5.99 7.84
C ARG A 54 -4.30 5.51 6.49
N ALA A 55 -5.20 5.24 5.55
CA ALA A 55 -4.82 5.03 4.15
C ALA A 55 -4.54 6.39 3.48
N ARG A 56 -3.50 6.43 2.64
CA ARG A 56 -3.04 7.64 1.94
C ARG A 56 -2.94 7.37 0.45
N CYS A 57 -3.31 8.37 -0.35
CA CYS A 57 -2.95 8.45 -1.77
C CYS A 57 -1.80 9.44 -1.97
N GLY A 58 -1.03 9.25 -3.02
CA GLY A 58 0.19 9.99 -3.30
C GLY A 58 0.99 9.32 -4.41
N PHE A 59 2.31 9.50 -4.36
CA PHE A 59 3.22 9.03 -5.39
C PHE A 59 4.40 8.26 -4.78
N GLY A 60 4.63 7.04 -5.26
CA GLY A 60 5.82 6.26 -4.93
C GLY A 60 6.95 6.57 -5.91
N THR A 61 8.14 6.91 -5.39
CA THR A 61 9.34 7.23 -6.20
C THR A 61 10.29 6.05 -6.38
N TYR A 62 9.94 4.89 -5.83
CA TYR A 62 10.77 3.68 -5.79
C TYR A 62 10.39 2.62 -6.83
N PHE A 63 9.31 2.81 -7.57
CA PHE A 63 8.89 1.86 -8.61
C PHE A 63 9.76 1.93 -9.86
N ARG A 64 10.24 3.13 -10.20
CA ARG A 64 11.20 3.36 -11.28
C ARG A 64 12.08 4.58 -10.97
N PRO A 65 13.36 4.58 -11.38
CA PRO A 65 14.23 5.74 -11.22
C PRO A 65 13.63 7.00 -11.86
N GLY A 66 13.57 8.10 -11.09
CA GLY A 66 13.04 9.39 -11.55
C GLY A 66 11.53 9.42 -11.81
N GLY A 67 10.79 8.36 -11.44
CA GLY A 67 9.35 8.29 -11.62
C GLY A 67 8.55 8.67 -10.39
N PHE A 68 7.31 9.07 -10.64
CA PHE A 68 6.27 9.25 -9.65
C PHE A 68 5.09 8.40 -10.10
N GLU A 69 4.90 7.26 -9.44
CA GLU A 69 3.77 6.37 -9.75
C GLU A 69 2.66 6.61 -8.74
N ASP A 70 1.43 6.76 -9.22
CA ASP A 70 0.27 6.89 -8.33
C ASP A 70 0.20 5.67 -7.43
N HIS A 71 0.10 5.91 -6.13
CA HIS A 71 0.19 4.83 -5.18
C HIS A 71 -0.58 5.10 -3.91
N TRP A 72 -1.04 4.01 -3.29
CA TRP A 72 -1.65 4.03 -1.98
C TRP A 72 -0.80 3.27 -0.99
N VAL A 73 -0.63 3.86 0.19
CA VAL A 73 0.05 3.27 1.35
C VAL A 73 -0.84 3.35 2.58
N CYS A 74 -0.52 2.55 3.60
CA CYS A 74 -1.08 2.71 4.93
C CYS A 74 -0.05 3.39 5.83
N GLU A 75 -0.48 4.39 6.61
CA GLU A 75 0.32 4.91 7.71
C GLU A 75 -0.29 4.48 9.03
N TYR A 76 0.55 4.13 10.01
CA TYR A 76 0.11 3.81 11.37
C TYR A 76 0.99 4.48 12.43
N TRP A 77 0.42 4.73 13.61
CA TRP A 77 1.14 5.26 14.75
C TRP A 77 1.76 4.12 15.56
N ASN A 78 3.08 4.09 15.70
CA ASN A 78 3.77 3.04 16.45
C ASN A 78 4.02 3.39 17.94
N GLY A 79 3.49 4.51 18.42
CA GLY A 79 3.77 5.06 19.76
C GLY A 79 4.70 6.28 19.75
N GLU A 80 5.54 6.41 18.72
CA GLU A 80 6.57 7.45 18.62
C GLU A 80 6.46 8.28 17.33
N ARG A 81 6.12 7.62 16.22
CA ARG A 81 6.01 8.26 14.90
C ARG A 81 4.96 7.57 14.02
N TRP A 82 4.59 8.26 12.95
CA TRP A 82 3.89 7.66 11.82
C TRP A 82 4.86 6.82 11.00
N VAL A 83 4.53 5.54 10.83
CA VAL A 83 5.24 4.57 10.00
C VAL A 83 4.47 4.40 8.70
N ILE A 84 5.16 4.43 7.56
CA ILE A 84 4.57 4.22 6.24
C ILE A 84 4.77 2.76 5.84
N VAL A 85 3.69 2.10 5.43
CA VAL A 85 3.65 0.70 4.99
C VAL A 85 3.07 0.62 3.60
N ASP A 86 3.81 0.04 2.67
CA ASP A 86 3.27 -0.46 1.42
C ASP A 86 2.82 -1.91 1.59
N ALA A 87 1.52 -2.09 1.85
CA ALA A 87 0.90 -3.38 2.09
C ALA A 87 0.72 -4.23 0.82
N GLN A 88 0.91 -3.65 -0.38
CA GLN A 88 0.80 -4.39 -1.63
C GLN A 88 2.04 -5.26 -1.85
N ILE A 89 3.22 -4.73 -1.53
CA ILE A 89 4.49 -5.37 -1.88
C ILE A 89 4.67 -6.67 -1.11
N HIS A 90 4.85 -7.75 -1.86
CA HIS A 90 5.20 -9.06 -1.33
C HIS A 90 6.48 -9.61 -1.98
N GLY A 91 6.96 -10.76 -1.51
CA GLY A 91 8.28 -11.30 -1.87
C GLY A 91 8.56 -11.46 -3.37
N PHE A 92 7.54 -11.63 -4.23
CA PHE A 92 7.74 -11.64 -5.68
C PHE A 92 7.94 -10.22 -6.22
N GLN A 93 7.04 -9.28 -5.91
CA GLN A 93 7.16 -7.88 -6.33
C GLN A 93 8.44 -7.23 -5.81
N ARG A 94 8.83 -7.51 -4.56
CA ARG A 94 10.11 -7.03 -4.00
C ARG A 94 11.30 -7.45 -4.87
N LYS A 95 11.34 -8.71 -5.32
CA LYS A 95 12.41 -9.22 -6.18
C LYS A 95 12.37 -8.58 -7.57
N THR A 96 11.19 -8.53 -8.18
CA THR A 96 11.00 -8.00 -9.54
C THR A 96 11.33 -6.51 -9.63
N LEU A 97 10.87 -5.72 -8.65
CA LEU A 97 11.10 -4.27 -8.55
C LEU A 97 12.45 -3.91 -7.93
N ARG A 98 13.24 -4.91 -7.49
CA ARG A 98 14.53 -4.71 -6.79
C ARG A 98 14.40 -3.75 -5.60
N ILE A 99 13.36 -3.95 -4.79
CA ILE A 99 13.11 -3.17 -3.58
C ILE A 99 14.05 -3.66 -2.47
N HIS A 100 15.00 -2.81 -2.09
CA HIS A 100 16.05 -3.11 -1.10
C HIS A 100 15.81 -2.45 0.27
N PHE A 101 14.74 -1.68 0.44
CA PHE A 101 14.33 -1.11 1.73
C PHE A 101 13.21 -1.92 2.38
N ASP A 102 12.89 -1.61 3.64
CA ASP A 102 11.76 -2.19 4.34
C ASP A 102 10.45 -1.52 3.91
N PHE A 103 9.59 -2.25 3.22
CA PHE A 103 8.27 -1.75 2.79
C PHE A 103 7.23 -1.79 3.92
N LEU A 104 7.56 -2.37 5.08
CA LEU A 104 6.75 -2.33 6.31
C LEU A 104 7.18 -1.20 7.27
N ASP A 105 8.27 -0.49 6.94
CA ASP A 105 8.72 0.74 7.58
C ASP A 105 9.52 1.57 6.58
N MET A 106 8.80 2.20 5.65
CA MET A 106 9.43 2.84 4.51
C MET A 106 10.30 4.04 4.92
N PRO A 107 11.52 4.16 4.37
CA PRO A 107 12.31 5.38 4.48
C PRO A 107 11.56 6.61 4.00
N ARG A 108 11.77 7.74 4.68
CA ARG A 108 11.22 9.03 4.25
C ARG A 108 11.75 9.42 2.87
N GLY A 109 10.95 10.13 2.08
CA GLY A 109 11.30 10.60 0.73
C GLY A 109 11.09 9.57 -0.39
N LEU A 110 10.67 8.36 -0.06
CA LEU A 110 10.27 7.35 -1.05
C LEU A 110 8.79 7.42 -1.43
N TYR A 111 8.00 8.18 -0.67
CA TYR A 111 6.58 8.37 -0.92
C TYR A 111 6.18 9.82 -0.64
N GLU A 112 5.53 10.44 -1.61
CA GLU A 112 5.15 11.86 -1.61
C GLU A 112 3.63 12.00 -1.63
N GLN A 113 3.07 12.89 -0.80
CA GLN A 113 1.65 13.25 -0.79
C GLN A 113 1.51 14.65 -1.44
N GLU A 114 0.56 14.85 -2.37
CA GLU A 114 0.35 16.09 -3.14
C GLU A 114 0.12 17.38 -2.31
N PRO A 115 0.61 18.57 -2.75
CA PRO A 115 1.92 18.84 -3.32
C PRO A 115 2.83 19.55 -2.32
N ARG A 116 4.06 19.03 -2.22
CA ARG A 116 5.27 19.86 -2.37
C ARG A 116 5.93 19.62 -3.74
N LEU A 117 5.16 19.24 -4.75
CA LEU A 117 5.63 19.19 -6.12
C LEU A 117 5.87 20.61 -6.63
N ARG A 118 7.11 21.08 -6.58
CA ARG A 118 7.61 21.99 -7.62
C ARG A 118 7.79 21.14 -8.86
N VAL A 119 6.73 20.94 -9.64
CA VAL A 119 6.89 20.51 -11.03
C VAL A 119 7.64 21.65 -11.71
N PRO A 120 8.85 21.43 -12.23
CA PRO A 120 9.53 22.44 -13.04
C PRO A 120 8.61 22.82 -14.21
N PRO A 121 8.43 24.12 -14.52
CA PRO A 121 7.49 24.59 -15.54
C PRO A 121 7.62 23.87 -16.89
N GLU A 122 8.82 23.39 -17.23
CA GLU A 122 9.15 22.67 -18.46
C GLU A 122 8.52 21.27 -18.59
N MET A 123 8.00 20.68 -17.51
CA MET A 123 7.32 19.37 -17.55
C MET A 123 5.79 19.48 -17.62
N ILE A 124 5.23 20.69 -17.70
CA ILE A 124 3.81 20.89 -17.97
C ILE A 124 3.61 20.85 -19.49
N VAL A 125 3.28 19.68 -20.02
CA VAL A 125 2.83 19.56 -21.41
C VAL A 125 1.42 20.15 -21.48
N SER A 126 1.29 21.32 -22.11
CA SER A 126 -0.01 21.89 -22.47
C SER A 126 -0.71 20.94 -23.45
N GLY A 127 -1.86 20.40 -23.02
CA GLY A 127 -2.79 19.72 -23.91
C GLY A 127 -3.52 20.69 -24.84
#